data_AF-A0A8J9UFN0-F1
#
_entry.id   AF-A0A8J9UFN0-F1
#
_cell.length_a   1.000
_cell.length_b   1.000
_cell.length_c   1.000
_cell.angle_alpha   90.00
_cell.angle_beta   90.00
_cell.angle_gamma   90.00
#
_symmetry.space_group_name_H-M   'P 1'
#
loop_
_entity.id
_entity.type
_entity.pdbx_description
1 polymer ?
#
loop_
_entity_poly.entity_id
_entity_poly.type
_entity_poly.pdbx_seq_one_letter_code
_entity_poly.pdbx_strand_id
1 'polypeptide(L)'
;MSCPFRRASSQLQFANGGTSGKKEFRSRQSSVHLPGPEEEDGDTLTLKHLSEALKLLTAPSNDCLHAAVTSLTKNQAEHYDKYDCLRRLPDDVRSCRNYAYLQEIYDAVRATDSVSTKDFMAKLGEYLILTAFSHNYRLERAFKCLGTNLTEFLTTLDSVHDVLHDQDDVLRDDSTEYEAAFVCTTSHRGRIQLHLTTESEPVAYLLVGCLRAIAMRLYETQTDIRLKSYSNDPRRFRYDISAEPLHQRSKEDNHEAASDAVSLATSNKVNDLRIGVASFCKAFPWHFITDKRLELVQLGT
;
A
#
# COMPACT_ATOMS: atom_id res chain seq x y z
N MET A 1 -3.51 44.64 16.41
CA MET A 1 -3.58 43.32 15.74
C MET A 1 -2.55 43.29 14.64
N SER A 2 -1.57 42.39 14.73
CA SER A 2 -0.44 42.28 13.80
C SER A 2 0.09 40.84 13.83
N CYS A 3 0.12 40.20 12.66
CA CYS A 3 0.47 38.79 12.45
C CYS A 3 1.92 38.45 12.88
N PRO A 4 2.19 37.25 13.44
CA PRO A 4 3.48 36.91 14.04
C PRO A 4 4.53 36.32 13.07
N PHE A 5 4.30 36.30 11.75
CA PHE A 5 5.20 35.62 10.80
C PHE A 5 5.85 36.55 9.75
N ARG A 6 6.53 37.62 10.17
CA ARG A 6 7.50 38.32 9.31
C ARG A 6 8.93 38.05 9.79
N ARG A 7 9.66 37.17 9.09
CA ARG A 7 11.12 37.07 9.15
C ARG A 7 11.74 38.34 8.56
N ALA A 8 12.56 39.03 9.35
CA ALA A 8 13.48 40.04 8.85
C ALA A 8 14.86 39.40 8.69
N SER A 9 15.31 39.30 7.44
CA SER A 9 16.69 39.00 7.07
C SER A 9 17.57 40.16 7.54
N SER A 10 18.52 39.90 8.45
CA SER A 10 19.58 40.86 8.78
C SER A 10 20.94 40.23 8.48
N GLN A 11 21.49 40.63 7.33
CA GLN A 11 22.93 40.67 7.12
C GLN A 11 23.49 41.79 7.98
N LEU A 12 24.47 41.47 8.84
CA LEU A 12 25.37 42.47 9.43
C LEU A 12 26.80 42.02 9.17
N GLN A 13 27.41 42.68 8.19
CA GLN A 13 28.84 42.84 8.05
C GLN A 13 29.32 43.84 9.12
N PHE A 14 30.42 43.57 9.81
CA PHE A 14 31.42 44.59 10.16
C PHE A 14 32.79 43.95 10.32
N ALA A 15 33.78 44.58 9.67
CA ALA A 15 35.20 44.28 9.69
C ALA A 15 35.91 45.16 10.73
N ASN A 16 36.91 44.61 11.44
CA ASN A 16 38.33 45.06 11.43
C ASN A 16 39.14 44.59 12.66
N GLY A 17 40.36 44.10 12.40
CA GLY A 17 41.55 44.43 13.20
C GLY A 17 42.19 43.35 14.10
N GLY A 18 43.25 42.71 13.61
CA GLY A 18 44.56 42.73 14.30
C GLY A 18 44.97 41.62 15.30
N THR A 19 45.92 40.79 14.84
CA THR A 19 47.06 40.17 15.56
C THR A 19 46.91 38.93 16.48
N SER A 20 47.51 37.84 15.98
CA SER A 20 48.31 36.80 16.65
C SER A 20 47.74 36.00 17.81
N GLY A 21 47.50 34.71 17.54
CA GLY A 21 47.42 33.68 18.57
C GLY A 21 46.93 32.36 17.99
N LYS A 22 47.87 31.48 17.59
CA LYS A 22 47.57 30.08 17.27
C LYS A 22 46.85 29.43 18.47
N LYS A 23 45.56 29.17 18.34
CA LYS A 23 44.84 28.17 19.13
C LYS A 23 43.90 27.41 18.19
N GLU A 24 44.19 26.13 18.05
CA GLU A 24 43.34 25.14 17.40
C GLU A 24 41.92 25.23 17.98
N PHE A 25 40.99 25.75 17.18
CA PHE A 25 39.58 25.48 17.42
C PHE A 25 39.28 24.11 16.82
N ARG A 26 39.20 23.11 17.71
CA ARG A 26 38.58 21.81 17.43
C ARG A 26 37.15 22.08 16.95
N SER A 27 36.96 22.09 15.64
CA SER A 27 35.64 21.88 15.05
C SER A 27 35.20 20.48 15.48
N ARG A 28 34.12 20.38 16.25
CA ARG A 28 33.42 19.12 16.48
C ARG A 28 32.74 18.74 15.16
N GLN A 29 33.53 18.26 14.20
CA GLN A 29 33.03 17.39 13.15
C GLN A 29 32.68 16.07 13.82
N SER A 30 31.41 15.87 14.16
CA SER A 30 30.88 14.51 14.35
C SER A 30 30.66 13.88 12.97
N SER A 31 31.74 13.70 12.21
CA SER A 31 31.74 12.78 11.08
C SER A 31 32.14 11.41 11.62
N VAL A 32 31.16 10.70 12.16
CA VAL A 32 31.30 9.24 12.24
C VAL A 32 31.24 8.76 10.80
N HIS A 33 32.41 8.58 10.20
CA HIS A 33 32.53 7.81 8.98
C HIS A 33 32.29 6.35 9.40
N LEU A 34 31.03 5.93 9.39
CA LEU A 34 30.69 4.53 9.50
C LEU A 34 31.22 3.88 8.21
N PRO A 35 32.11 2.88 8.28
CA PRO A 35 32.36 2.05 7.12
C PRO A 35 31.01 1.49 6.68
N GLY A 36 30.65 1.72 5.42
CA GLY A 36 29.39 1.23 4.88
C GLY A 36 29.28 -0.27 5.10
N PRO A 37 28.09 -0.81 5.40
CA PRO A 37 27.90 -2.24 5.35
C PRO A 37 27.99 -2.66 3.88
N GLU A 38 29.20 -3.02 3.45
CA GLU A 38 29.36 -4.02 2.41
C GLU A 38 28.94 -5.36 3.03
N GLU A 39 27.62 -5.56 3.06
CA GLU A 39 26.87 -6.81 3.21
C GLU A 39 25.40 -6.41 3.44
N GLU A 40 24.57 -6.49 2.38
CA GLU A 40 23.11 -6.41 2.54
C GLU A 40 22.68 -7.56 3.45
N ASP A 41 22.51 -7.27 4.74
CA ASP A 41 21.96 -8.20 5.70
C ASP A 41 20.66 -8.78 5.13
N GLY A 42 20.66 -10.11 4.95
CA GLY A 42 19.68 -10.85 4.18
C GLY A 42 18.25 -10.72 4.71
N ASP A 43 18.12 -10.21 5.93
CA ASP A 43 16.92 -10.28 6.74
C ASP A 43 16.23 -8.92 6.95
N THR A 44 16.92 -7.79 6.74
CA THR A 44 16.37 -6.45 6.99
C THR A 44 15.47 -5.97 5.86
N LEU A 45 14.21 -5.63 6.18
CA LEU A 45 13.29 -4.97 5.26
C LEU A 45 13.57 -3.47 5.20
N THR A 46 13.46 -2.89 4.01
CA THR A 46 13.69 -1.46 3.75
C THR A 46 12.48 -0.86 3.02
N LEU A 47 12.37 0.48 3.02
CA LEU A 47 11.33 1.19 2.26
C LEU A 47 11.34 0.84 0.76
N LYS A 48 12.50 0.51 0.19
CA LYS A 48 12.62 0.04 -1.20
C LYS A 48 11.83 -1.25 -1.43
N HIS A 49 11.88 -2.20 -0.50
CA HIS A 49 11.12 -3.45 -0.60
C HIS A 49 9.61 -3.22 -0.50
N LEU A 50 9.17 -2.25 0.33
CA LEU A 50 7.76 -1.85 0.40
C LEU A 50 7.30 -1.15 -0.89
N SER A 51 8.14 -0.28 -1.45
CA SER A 51 7.88 0.34 -2.76
C SER A 51 7.76 -0.69 -3.87
N GLU A 52 8.62 -1.72 -3.87
CA GLU A 52 8.55 -2.83 -4.83
C GLU A 52 7.27 -3.66 -4.67
N ALA A 53 6.82 -3.89 -3.43
CA ALA A 53 5.54 -4.54 -3.15
C ALA A 53 4.33 -3.73 -3.67
N LEU A 54 4.32 -2.42 -3.47
CA LEU A 54 3.28 -1.55 -4.03
C LEU A 54 3.31 -1.53 -5.55
N LYS A 55 4.50 -1.43 -6.16
CA LYS A 55 4.68 -1.48 -7.61
C LYS A 55 4.19 -2.80 -8.19
N LEU A 56 4.32 -3.92 -7.50
CA LEU A 56 3.73 -5.18 -7.96
C LEU A 56 2.20 -5.08 -8.12
N LEU A 57 1.52 -4.34 -7.23
CA LEU A 57 0.06 -4.19 -7.26
C LEU A 57 -0.41 -3.21 -8.33
N THR A 58 0.37 -2.17 -8.62
CA THR A 58 -0.06 -1.04 -9.47
C THR A 58 0.59 -1.01 -10.85
N ALA A 59 1.82 -1.51 -10.96
CA ALA A 59 2.62 -1.52 -12.18
C ALA A 59 3.58 -2.74 -12.19
N PRO A 60 3.06 -3.98 -12.21
CA PRO A 60 3.88 -5.17 -12.17
C PRO A 60 4.83 -5.25 -13.36
N SER A 61 6.04 -5.75 -13.13
CA SER A 61 7.02 -5.94 -14.19
C SER A 61 6.55 -6.96 -15.22
N ASN A 62 6.98 -6.78 -16.47
CA ASN A 62 6.68 -7.71 -17.55
C ASN A 62 7.16 -9.14 -17.25
N ASP A 63 8.29 -9.29 -16.54
CA ASP A 63 8.80 -10.59 -16.08
C ASP A 63 7.83 -11.27 -15.11
N CYS A 64 7.33 -10.53 -14.11
CA CYS A 64 6.36 -11.04 -13.14
C CYS A 64 5.04 -11.43 -13.84
N LEU A 65 4.57 -10.59 -14.76
CA LEU A 65 3.37 -10.88 -15.56
C LEU A 65 3.55 -12.12 -16.43
N HIS A 66 4.70 -12.28 -17.09
CA HIS A 66 4.96 -13.44 -17.94
C HIS A 66 5.03 -14.74 -17.13
N ALA A 67 5.68 -14.72 -15.96
CA ALA A 67 5.69 -15.85 -15.04
C ALA A 67 4.27 -16.20 -14.56
N ALA A 68 3.45 -15.20 -14.23
CA ALA A 68 2.07 -15.39 -13.80
C ALA A 68 1.18 -15.98 -14.91
N VAL A 69 1.23 -15.45 -16.13
CA VAL A 69 0.49 -15.98 -17.29
C VAL A 69 0.91 -17.42 -17.57
N THR A 70 2.21 -17.69 -17.60
CA THR A 70 2.74 -19.04 -17.84
C THR A 70 2.29 -20.03 -16.78
N SER A 71 2.27 -19.62 -15.51
CA SER A 71 1.79 -20.47 -14.42
C SER A 71 0.28 -20.70 -14.51
N LEU A 72 -0.50 -19.67 -14.85
CA LEU A 72 -1.96 -19.76 -15.02
C LEU A 72 -2.34 -20.71 -16.16
N THR A 73 -1.70 -20.60 -17.32
CA THR A 73 -2.01 -21.43 -18.49
C THR A 73 -1.58 -22.89 -18.29
N LYS A 74 -0.46 -23.15 -17.62
CA LYS A 74 0.01 -24.51 -17.29
C LYS A 74 -0.89 -25.20 -16.26
N ASN A 75 -1.31 -24.51 -15.21
CA ASN A 75 -2.14 -25.10 -14.16
C ASN A 75 -3.59 -25.34 -14.60
N GLN A 76 -4.08 -24.63 -15.62
CA GLN A 76 -5.39 -24.85 -16.22
C GLN A 76 -5.33 -25.73 -17.47
N ALA A 77 -4.45 -26.75 -17.49
CA ALA A 77 -4.21 -27.61 -18.65
C ALA A 77 -5.49 -28.24 -19.26
N GLU A 78 -6.54 -28.48 -18.47
CA GLU A 78 -7.84 -28.99 -18.97
C GLU A 78 -8.65 -27.94 -19.78
N HIS A 79 -8.23 -26.68 -19.76
CA HIS A 79 -8.82 -25.56 -20.49
C HIS A 79 -7.78 -24.80 -21.31
N TYR A 80 -6.69 -25.44 -21.72
CA TYR A 80 -5.60 -24.78 -22.45
C TYR A 80 -6.09 -24.08 -23.72
N ASP A 81 -6.99 -24.72 -24.48
CA ASP A 81 -7.60 -24.18 -25.70
C ASP A 81 -8.38 -22.87 -25.46
N LYS A 82 -8.82 -22.63 -24.22
CA LYS A 82 -9.54 -21.42 -23.82
C LYS A 82 -8.64 -20.17 -23.85
N TYR A 83 -7.33 -20.35 -23.78
CA TYR A 83 -6.34 -19.26 -23.70
C TYR A 83 -5.46 -19.16 -24.95
N ASP A 84 -5.90 -19.73 -26.08
CA ASP A 84 -5.16 -19.68 -27.35
C ASP A 84 -4.89 -18.25 -27.85
N CYS A 85 -5.72 -17.28 -27.45
CA CYS A 85 -5.49 -15.87 -27.73
C CYS A 85 -4.14 -15.35 -27.18
N LEU A 86 -3.62 -15.96 -26.12
CA LEU A 86 -2.35 -15.60 -25.49
C LEU A 86 -1.13 -16.16 -26.23
N ARG A 87 -1.28 -17.11 -27.16
CA ARG A 87 -0.16 -17.66 -27.95
C ARG A 87 0.52 -16.63 -28.85
N ARG A 88 -0.15 -15.50 -29.11
CA ARG A 88 0.37 -14.40 -29.94
C ARG A 88 1.28 -13.46 -29.17
N LEU A 89 1.33 -13.60 -27.84
CA LEU A 89 2.19 -12.80 -26.99
C LEU A 89 3.66 -13.23 -27.14
N PRO A 90 4.61 -12.30 -27.00
CA PRO A 90 6.03 -12.62 -27.10
C PRO A 90 6.47 -13.56 -25.96
N ASP A 91 7.25 -14.58 -26.32
CA ASP A 91 7.84 -15.52 -25.36
C ASP A 91 8.98 -14.88 -24.53
N ASP A 92 9.68 -13.89 -25.10
CA ASP A 92 10.72 -13.12 -24.41
C ASP A 92 10.28 -11.65 -24.25
N VAL A 93 9.86 -11.30 -23.03
CA VAL A 93 9.39 -9.95 -22.71
C VAL A 93 10.53 -9.06 -22.18
N ARG A 94 11.72 -9.63 -21.91
CA ARG A 94 12.89 -8.89 -21.37
C ARG A 94 13.54 -8.00 -22.41
N SER A 95 13.47 -8.41 -23.67
CA SER A 95 14.03 -7.65 -24.80
C SER A 95 13.16 -6.46 -25.22
N CYS A 96 11.90 -6.40 -24.77
CA CYS A 96 10.95 -5.36 -25.15
C CYS A 96 10.88 -4.22 -24.10
N ARG A 97 11.71 -3.19 -24.25
CA ARG A 97 11.63 -1.97 -23.42
C ARG A 97 10.32 -1.22 -23.68
N ASN A 98 9.64 -0.79 -22.61
CA ASN A 98 8.36 -0.05 -22.63
C ASN A 98 7.20 -0.79 -23.30
N TYR A 99 7.25 -2.12 -23.36
CA TYR A 99 6.14 -2.90 -23.87
C TYR A 99 5.01 -2.99 -22.83
N ALA A 100 3.82 -2.51 -23.20
CA ALA A 100 2.63 -2.48 -22.36
C ALA A 100 2.00 -3.89 -22.26
N TYR A 101 2.76 -4.84 -21.71
CA TYR A 101 2.42 -6.26 -21.77
C TYR A 101 1.08 -6.59 -21.11
N LEU A 102 0.77 -5.94 -19.98
CA LEU A 102 -0.51 -6.10 -19.30
C LEU A 102 -1.69 -5.67 -20.18
N GLN A 103 -1.51 -4.60 -20.96
CA GLN A 103 -2.54 -4.08 -21.87
C GLN A 103 -2.77 -5.07 -23.03
N GLU A 104 -1.70 -5.61 -23.61
CA GLU A 104 -1.78 -6.62 -24.68
C GLU A 104 -2.46 -7.92 -24.20
N ILE A 105 -2.15 -8.38 -22.99
CA ILE A 105 -2.85 -9.52 -22.37
C ILE A 105 -4.34 -9.21 -22.23
N TYR A 106 -4.67 -8.03 -21.70
CA TYR A 106 -6.05 -7.60 -21.51
C TYR A 106 -6.81 -7.53 -22.84
N ASP A 107 -6.22 -6.94 -23.87
CA ASP A 107 -6.83 -6.78 -25.19
C ASP A 107 -7.01 -8.12 -25.91
N ALA A 108 -6.03 -9.02 -25.82
CA ALA A 108 -6.13 -10.37 -26.38
C ALA A 108 -7.27 -11.17 -25.75
N VAL A 109 -7.44 -11.09 -24.42
CA VAL A 109 -8.51 -11.78 -23.71
C VAL A 109 -9.86 -11.11 -23.98
N ARG A 110 -9.92 -9.78 -24.02
CA ARG A 110 -11.14 -9.02 -24.33
C ARG A 110 -11.65 -9.29 -25.74
N ALA A 111 -10.76 -9.55 -26.69
CA ALA A 111 -11.13 -9.94 -28.06
C ALA A 111 -11.66 -11.38 -28.17
N THR A 112 -11.70 -12.14 -27.07
CA THR A 112 -12.10 -13.55 -27.05
C THR A 112 -13.41 -13.74 -26.28
N ASP A 113 -14.46 -14.22 -26.95
CA ASP A 113 -15.80 -14.37 -26.33
C ASP A 113 -15.90 -15.53 -25.33
N SER A 114 -14.95 -16.46 -25.30
CA SER A 114 -15.00 -17.66 -24.46
C SER A 114 -14.67 -17.40 -22.98
N VAL A 115 -14.07 -16.24 -22.65
CA VAL A 115 -13.55 -15.92 -21.32
C VAL A 115 -14.04 -14.54 -20.87
N SER A 116 -14.58 -14.47 -19.65
CA SER A 116 -14.80 -13.19 -18.98
C SER A 116 -13.45 -12.52 -18.71
N THR A 117 -13.18 -11.39 -19.36
CA THR A 117 -11.94 -10.62 -19.18
C THR A 117 -11.71 -10.27 -17.71
N LYS A 118 -12.76 -9.87 -16.99
CA LYS A 118 -12.66 -9.50 -15.58
C LYS A 118 -12.22 -10.69 -14.71
N ASP A 119 -12.82 -11.86 -14.95
CA ASP A 119 -12.48 -13.07 -14.19
C ASP A 119 -11.08 -13.60 -14.54
N PHE A 120 -10.68 -13.48 -15.82
CA PHE A 120 -9.33 -13.81 -16.23
C PHE A 120 -8.30 -12.90 -15.56
N MET A 121 -8.50 -11.58 -15.58
CA MET A 121 -7.57 -10.64 -14.96
C MET A 121 -7.49 -10.84 -13.44
N ALA A 122 -8.62 -11.13 -12.78
CA ALA A 122 -8.60 -11.51 -11.36
C ALA A 122 -7.79 -12.80 -11.14
N LYS A 123 -7.98 -13.85 -11.94
CA LYS A 123 -7.14 -15.06 -11.83
C LYS A 123 -5.67 -14.78 -12.09
N LEU A 124 -5.35 -13.93 -13.07
CA LEU A 124 -3.98 -13.52 -13.36
C LEU A 124 -3.36 -12.80 -12.15
N GLY A 125 -4.11 -11.94 -11.47
CA GLY A 125 -3.67 -11.25 -10.25
C GLY A 125 -3.40 -12.22 -9.09
N GLU A 126 -4.20 -13.28 -8.95
CA GLU A 126 -3.94 -14.32 -7.96
C GLU A 126 -2.60 -15.01 -8.24
N TYR A 127 -2.39 -15.42 -9.50
CA TYR A 127 -1.14 -16.06 -9.94
C TYR A 127 0.07 -15.14 -9.86
N LEU A 128 -0.11 -13.84 -10.07
CA LEU A 128 0.95 -12.84 -9.91
C LEU A 128 1.49 -12.83 -8.49
N ILE A 129 0.62 -12.80 -7.48
CA ILE A 129 1.03 -12.87 -6.07
C ILE A 129 1.67 -14.21 -5.74
N LEU A 130 1.06 -15.32 -6.16
CA LEU A 130 1.58 -16.66 -5.86
C LEU A 130 2.97 -16.88 -6.45
N THR A 131 3.18 -16.51 -7.71
CA THR A 131 4.49 -16.62 -8.37
C THR A 131 5.51 -15.67 -7.75
N ALA A 132 5.13 -14.41 -7.49
CA ALA A 132 6.02 -13.44 -6.88
C ALA A 132 6.49 -13.87 -5.48
N PHE A 133 5.61 -14.43 -4.64
CA PHE A 133 5.99 -14.94 -3.31
C PHE A 133 6.87 -16.18 -3.41
N SER A 134 6.63 -17.04 -4.41
CA SER A 134 7.44 -18.23 -4.64
C SER A 134 8.87 -17.89 -5.09
N HIS A 135 9.05 -16.79 -5.83
CA HIS A 135 10.35 -16.37 -6.35
C HIS A 135 11.08 -15.37 -5.43
N ASN A 136 10.36 -14.61 -4.62
CA ASN A 136 10.92 -13.57 -3.78
C ASN A 136 10.26 -13.58 -2.38
N TYR A 137 10.87 -14.32 -1.45
CA TYR A 137 10.39 -14.40 -0.06
C TYR A 137 10.39 -13.03 0.65
N ARG A 138 11.27 -12.10 0.25
CA ARG A 138 11.31 -10.75 0.85
C ARG A 138 10.06 -9.96 0.52
N LEU A 139 9.47 -10.19 -0.65
CA LEU A 139 8.24 -9.56 -1.07
C LEU A 139 7.05 -10.02 -0.20
N GLU A 140 6.98 -11.32 0.09
CA GLU A 140 5.99 -11.88 1.03
C GLU A 140 6.13 -11.22 2.41
N ARG A 141 7.37 -11.07 2.91
CA ARG A 141 7.64 -10.38 4.17
C ARG A 141 7.25 -8.90 4.13
N ALA A 142 7.55 -8.21 3.03
CA ALA A 142 7.19 -6.80 2.84
C ALA A 142 5.67 -6.61 2.94
N PHE A 143 4.87 -7.44 2.26
CA PHE A 143 3.41 -7.40 2.38
C PHE A 143 2.94 -7.76 3.80
N LYS A 144 3.54 -8.78 4.43
CA LYS A 144 3.17 -9.18 5.79
C LYS A 144 3.44 -8.10 6.84
N CYS A 145 4.45 -7.25 6.63
CA CYS A 145 4.75 -6.14 7.53
C CYS A 145 3.73 -4.99 7.47
N LEU A 146 2.84 -4.95 6.47
CA LEU A 146 1.81 -3.92 6.36
C LEU A 146 0.62 -4.14 7.31
N GLY A 147 0.46 -5.32 7.90
CA GLY A 147 -0.60 -5.54 8.88
C GLY A 147 -0.73 -6.99 9.32
N THR A 148 -1.38 -7.21 10.47
CA THR A 148 -1.61 -8.55 11.03
C THR A 148 -2.91 -9.20 10.52
N ASN A 149 -3.79 -8.40 9.91
CA ASN A 149 -5.00 -8.84 9.23
C ASN A 149 -5.26 -7.98 7.99
N LEU A 150 -6.24 -8.37 7.16
CA LEU A 150 -6.54 -7.67 5.91
C LEU A 150 -6.96 -6.21 6.10
N THR A 151 -7.68 -5.88 7.17
CA THR A 151 -8.11 -4.50 7.45
C THR A 151 -6.91 -3.61 7.75
N GLU A 152 -6.02 -4.05 8.63
CA GLU A 152 -4.77 -3.35 8.93
C GLU A 152 -3.90 -3.24 7.68
N PHE A 153 -3.74 -4.34 6.94
CA PHE A 153 -2.99 -4.36 5.68
C PHE A 153 -3.45 -3.25 4.73
N LEU A 154 -4.75 -3.18 4.44
CA LEU A 154 -5.30 -2.20 3.49
C LEU A 154 -5.23 -0.76 4.01
N THR A 155 -5.36 -0.55 5.32
CA THR A 155 -5.26 0.78 5.94
C THR A 155 -3.81 1.28 5.95
N THR A 156 -2.85 0.40 6.19
CA THR A 156 -1.42 0.74 6.13
C THR A 156 -0.95 0.89 4.68
N LEU A 157 -1.48 0.11 3.74
CA LEU A 157 -1.17 0.20 2.31
C LEU A 157 -1.39 1.62 1.79
N ASP A 158 -2.55 2.20 2.13
CA ASP A 158 -2.93 3.59 1.85
C ASP A 158 -1.87 4.58 2.37
N SER A 159 -1.57 4.51 3.67
CA SER A 159 -0.60 5.43 4.31
C SER A 159 0.84 5.29 3.79
N VAL A 160 1.27 4.06 3.46
CA VAL A 160 2.62 3.81 2.93
C VAL A 160 2.72 4.24 1.47
N HIS A 161 1.65 4.09 0.70
CA HIS A 161 1.57 4.59 -0.67
C HIS A 161 1.77 6.12 -0.71
N ASP A 162 1.07 6.86 0.15
CA ASP A 162 1.21 8.32 0.25
C ASP A 162 2.66 8.75 0.57
N VAL A 163 3.30 8.10 1.55
CA VAL A 163 4.68 8.45 1.95
C VAL A 163 5.72 8.14 0.88
N LEU A 164 5.52 7.06 0.11
CA LEU A 164 6.43 6.70 -0.97
C LEU A 164 6.22 7.57 -2.21
N HIS A 165 5.00 8.04 -2.42
CA HIS A 165 4.69 9.02 -3.46
C HIS A 165 5.40 10.35 -3.20
N ASP A 166 5.29 10.89 -1.99
CA ASP A 166 5.93 12.17 -1.59
C ASP A 166 7.46 12.13 -1.75
N GLN A 167 8.10 10.96 -1.63
CA GLN A 167 9.55 10.80 -1.81
C GLN A 167 9.98 10.80 -3.28
N ASP A 168 9.16 10.23 -4.17
CA ASP A 168 9.42 10.20 -5.61
C ASP A 168 9.16 11.58 -6.25
N ASP A 169 8.20 12.35 -5.74
CA ASP A 169 7.82 13.68 -6.25
C ASP A 169 8.91 14.75 -6.09
N VAL A 170 9.78 14.65 -5.07
CA VAL A 170 10.92 15.56 -4.91
C VAL A 170 11.93 15.46 -6.07
N LEU A 171 11.85 14.38 -6.87
CA LEU A 171 12.75 14.08 -7.99
C LEU A 171 12.06 14.06 -9.36
N ARG A 172 10.74 14.25 -9.45
CA ARG A 172 9.99 14.19 -10.72
C ARG A 172 9.69 15.59 -11.26
N ASP A 173 9.90 15.73 -12.57
CA ASP A 173 9.39 16.86 -13.37
C ASP A 173 7.85 16.76 -13.43
N ASP A 174 7.17 17.90 -13.51
CA ASP A 174 5.73 18.17 -13.32
C ASP A 174 4.80 17.47 -14.37
N SER A 175 5.30 16.43 -15.04
CA SER A 175 4.70 15.80 -16.23
C SER A 175 4.29 14.33 -16.04
N THR A 176 4.35 13.76 -14.83
CA THR A 176 4.02 12.34 -14.60
C THR A 176 2.79 12.21 -13.68
N GLU A 177 1.62 12.64 -14.15
CA GLU A 177 0.31 12.43 -13.50
C GLU A 177 -0.18 10.95 -13.58
N TYR A 178 0.73 9.98 -13.66
CA TYR A 178 0.38 8.56 -13.74
C TYR A 178 0.59 7.91 -12.38
N GLU A 179 -0.33 8.09 -11.42
CA GLU A 179 -0.14 7.43 -10.13
C GLU A 179 -1.40 6.83 -9.53
N ALA A 180 -1.25 5.59 -9.11
CA ALA A 180 -2.32 4.73 -8.65
C ALA A 180 -2.64 5.03 -7.18
N ALA A 181 -3.49 6.01 -6.88
CA ALA A 181 -3.80 6.36 -5.49
C ALA A 181 -4.75 5.35 -4.83
N PHE A 182 -4.38 4.85 -3.66
CA PHE A 182 -5.24 4.07 -2.78
C PHE A 182 -5.96 4.99 -1.79
N VAL A 183 -7.19 4.65 -1.40
CA VAL A 183 -7.85 5.22 -0.21
C VAL A 183 -8.64 4.10 0.46
N CYS A 184 -8.34 3.81 1.73
CA CYS A 184 -9.01 2.77 2.48
C CYS A 184 -9.99 3.38 3.49
N THR A 185 -11.25 2.94 3.45
CA THR A 185 -12.24 3.29 4.48
C THR A 185 -12.81 2.02 5.09
N THR A 186 -12.85 1.98 6.42
CA THR A 186 -13.34 0.83 7.18
C THR A 186 -14.65 1.20 7.87
N SER A 187 -15.61 0.27 7.85
CA SER A 187 -16.89 0.44 8.53
C SER A 187 -17.01 -0.53 9.71
N HIS A 188 -17.83 -0.15 10.70
CA HIS A 188 -18.08 -0.85 11.97
C HIS A 188 -18.63 -2.29 11.85
N ARG A 189 -18.78 -2.84 10.63
CA ARG A 189 -19.28 -4.20 10.37
C ARG A 189 -18.30 -5.09 9.58
N GLY A 190 -17.00 -4.78 9.60
CA GLY A 190 -15.99 -5.59 8.90
C GLY A 190 -16.09 -5.52 7.37
N ARG A 191 -16.84 -4.55 6.83
CA ARG A 191 -16.83 -4.22 5.40
C ARG A 191 -15.76 -3.18 5.16
N ILE A 192 -14.83 -3.52 4.27
CA ILE A 192 -13.73 -2.64 3.88
C ILE A 192 -14.04 -2.09 2.50
N GLN A 193 -13.82 -0.80 2.32
CA GLN A 193 -13.94 -0.13 1.02
C GLN A 193 -12.56 0.40 0.64
N LEU A 194 -11.99 -0.15 -0.42
CA LEU A 194 -10.78 0.36 -1.02
C LEU A 194 -11.17 1.14 -2.27
N HIS A 195 -10.61 2.33 -2.44
CA HIS A 195 -10.70 3.10 -3.66
C HIS A 195 -9.33 3.08 -4.34
N LEU A 196 -9.34 2.89 -5.66
CA LEU A 196 -8.17 2.99 -6.51
C LEU A 196 -8.44 4.05 -7.58
N THR A 197 -7.52 4.97 -7.78
CA THR A 197 -7.52 5.86 -8.95
C THR A 197 -6.38 5.43 -9.85
N THR A 198 -6.62 4.95 -11.07
CA THR A 198 -5.58 4.51 -12.02
C THR A 198 -5.99 4.77 -13.47
N GLU A 199 -5.03 5.13 -14.31
CA GLU A 199 -5.21 5.24 -15.77
C GLU A 199 -5.28 3.86 -16.47
N SER A 200 -4.83 2.80 -15.79
CA SER A 200 -4.76 1.45 -16.35
C SER A 200 -5.93 0.59 -15.88
N GLU A 201 -6.99 0.51 -16.70
CA GLU A 201 -8.13 -0.37 -16.45
C GLU A 201 -7.73 -1.84 -16.17
N PRO A 202 -6.76 -2.46 -16.89
CA PRO A 202 -6.31 -3.81 -16.59
C PRO A 202 -5.83 -4.01 -15.15
N VAL A 203 -5.14 -3.01 -14.58
CA VAL A 203 -4.64 -3.03 -13.19
C VAL A 203 -5.81 -3.11 -12.22
N ALA A 204 -6.92 -2.40 -12.50
CA ALA A 204 -8.07 -2.41 -11.62
C ALA A 204 -8.69 -3.82 -11.47
N TYR A 205 -8.77 -4.59 -12.56
CA TYR A 205 -9.25 -5.97 -12.52
C TYR A 205 -8.21 -6.94 -11.95
N LEU A 206 -6.93 -6.73 -12.25
CA LEU A 206 -5.81 -7.51 -11.73
C LEU A 206 -5.76 -7.45 -10.19
N LEU A 207 -5.93 -6.25 -9.63
CA LEU A 207 -5.88 -6.02 -8.19
C LEU A 207 -6.91 -6.84 -7.41
N VAL A 208 -8.08 -7.15 -7.99
CA VAL A 208 -9.08 -8.03 -7.37
C VAL A 208 -8.45 -9.38 -7.00
N GLY A 209 -7.69 -9.95 -7.93
CA GLY A 209 -6.97 -11.19 -7.73
C GLY A 209 -5.85 -11.09 -6.72
N CYS A 210 -5.05 -10.02 -6.83
CA CYS A 210 -3.95 -9.78 -5.92
C CYS A 210 -4.44 -9.72 -4.46
N LEU A 211 -5.52 -8.97 -4.20
CA LEU A 211 -6.10 -8.84 -2.87
C LEU A 211 -6.65 -10.18 -2.34
N ARG A 212 -7.29 -10.99 -3.19
CA ARG A 212 -7.75 -12.33 -2.81
C ARG A 212 -6.59 -13.23 -2.41
N ALA A 213 -5.54 -13.26 -3.23
CA ALA A 213 -4.37 -14.08 -2.96
C ALA A 213 -3.62 -13.64 -1.71
N ILE A 214 -3.44 -12.32 -1.50
CA ILE A 214 -2.83 -11.78 -0.28
C ILE A 214 -3.66 -12.15 0.95
N ALA A 215 -4.98 -11.94 0.91
CA ALA A 215 -5.89 -12.27 2.01
C ALA A 215 -5.83 -13.75 2.40
N MET A 216 -5.83 -14.63 1.40
CA MET A 216 -5.74 -16.07 1.62
C MET A 216 -4.36 -16.48 2.13
N ARG A 217 -3.29 -15.98 1.49
CA ARG A 217 -1.92 -16.46 1.71
C ARG A 217 -1.31 -15.95 3.00
N LEU A 218 -1.61 -14.72 3.39
CA LEU A 218 -1.02 -14.08 4.57
C LEU A 218 -1.91 -14.17 5.81
N TYR A 219 -3.24 -14.20 5.62
CA TYR A 219 -4.20 -14.03 6.71
C TYR A 219 -5.24 -15.15 6.80
N GLU A 220 -5.14 -16.21 5.98
CA GLU A 220 -6.09 -17.33 5.97
C GLU A 220 -7.56 -16.85 5.93
N THR A 221 -7.79 -15.80 5.16
CA THR A 221 -9.07 -15.08 5.10
C THR A 221 -9.66 -15.21 3.71
N GLN A 222 -10.89 -15.74 3.64
CA GLN A 222 -11.66 -15.77 2.41
C GLN A 222 -12.27 -14.39 2.16
N THR A 223 -12.20 -13.91 0.92
CA THR A 223 -12.71 -12.59 0.54
C THR A 223 -13.71 -12.65 -0.61
N ASP A 224 -14.86 -11.99 -0.44
CA ASP A 224 -15.74 -11.59 -1.54
C ASP A 224 -15.42 -10.14 -1.90
N ILE A 225 -14.96 -9.92 -3.12
CA ILE A 225 -14.55 -8.59 -3.61
C ILE A 225 -15.44 -8.22 -4.79
N ARG A 226 -16.19 -7.13 -4.64
CA ARG A 226 -17.04 -6.56 -5.70
C ARG A 226 -16.45 -5.26 -6.21
N LEU A 227 -15.98 -5.29 -7.45
CA LEU A 227 -15.43 -4.12 -8.13
C LEU A 227 -16.53 -3.29 -8.80
N LYS A 228 -16.50 -1.98 -8.60
CA LYS A 228 -17.38 -1.00 -9.25
C LYS A 228 -16.53 0.12 -9.85
N SER A 229 -16.74 0.46 -11.11
CA SER A 229 -16.22 1.68 -11.70
C SER A 229 -17.15 2.85 -11.41
N TYR A 230 -16.60 4.05 -11.37
CA TYR A 230 -17.37 5.29 -11.25
C TYR A 230 -17.82 5.77 -12.63
N SER A 231 -19.10 6.16 -12.77
CA SER A 231 -19.63 6.65 -14.05
C SER A 231 -19.12 8.04 -14.41
N ASN A 232 -18.67 8.83 -13.42
CA ASN A 232 -18.19 10.19 -13.59
C ASN A 232 -16.67 10.29 -13.79
N ASP A 233 -15.91 9.25 -13.46
CA ASP A 233 -14.45 9.21 -13.63
C ASP A 233 -14.01 7.77 -13.95
N PRO A 234 -13.61 7.47 -15.20
CA PRO A 234 -13.25 6.12 -15.62
C PRO A 234 -11.99 5.59 -14.93
N ARG A 235 -11.23 6.47 -14.28
CA ARG A 235 -10.00 6.14 -13.57
C ARG A 235 -10.26 5.67 -12.15
N ARG A 236 -11.46 5.92 -11.62
CA ARG A 236 -11.82 5.58 -10.24
C ARG A 236 -12.51 4.23 -10.18
N PHE A 237 -12.04 3.42 -9.24
CA PHE A 237 -12.56 2.10 -8.95
C PHE A 237 -12.81 1.97 -7.45
N ARG A 238 -13.88 1.26 -7.08
CA ARG A 238 -14.22 0.91 -5.71
C ARG A 238 -14.29 -0.59 -5.54
N TYR A 239 -13.59 -1.10 -4.55
CA TYR A 239 -13.59 -2.48 -4.11
C TYR A 239 -14.40 -2.56 -2.82
N ASP A 240 -15.61 -3.10 -2.91
CA ASP A 240 -16.39 -3.47 -1.73
C ASP A 240 -15.91 -4.86 -1.29
N ILE A 241 -15.17 -4.95 -0.18
CA ILE A 241 -14.51 -6.16 0.31
C ILE A 241 -15.23 -6.68 1.56
N SER A 242 -15.65 -7.94 1.50
CA SER A 242 -16.15 -8.70 2.65
C SER A 242 -15.14 -9.79 2.98
N ALA A 243 -14.71 -9.87 4.23
CA ALA A 243 -13.65 -10.76 4.68
C ALA A 243 -14.18 -11.71 5.76
N GLU A 244 -14.04 -13.01 5.55
CA GLU A 244 -14.43 -14.08 6.48
C GLU A 244 -13.21 -14.95 6.82
N PRO A 245 -12.79 -15.06 8.09
CA PRO A 245 -11.72 -15.98 8.49
C PRO A 245 -12.12 -17.44 8.23
N LEU A 246 -11.23 -18.25 7.64
CA LEU A 246 -11.54 -19.66 7.34
C LEU A 246 -11.87 -20.50 8.58
N HIS A 247 -11.24 -20.23 9.72
CA HIS A 247 -11.39 -21.01 10.96
C HIS A 247 -12.63 -20.66 11.79
N GLN A 248 -13.49 -19.74 11.35
CA GLN A 248 -14.77 -19.46 12.03
C GLN A 248 -15.93 -20.36 11.57
N ARG A 249 -15.76 -21.15 10.50
CA ARG A 249 -16.82 -22.03 9.98
C ARG A 249 -16.97 -23.38 10.70
N SER A 250 -16.14 -23.69 11.69
CA SER A 250 -16.11 -24.99 12.37
C SER A 250 -16.68 -24.98 13.80
N LYS A 251 -17.39 -23.93 14.22
CA LYS A 251 -18.05 -23.86 15.54
C LYS A 251 -19.57 -23.71 15.41
N GLU A 252 -20.20 -24.63 14.69
CA GLU A 252 -21.57 -25.05 14.98
C GLU A 252 -21.50 -26.40 15.68
N ASP A 253 -21.09 -26.40 16.95
CA ASP A 253 -21.51 -27.36 17.99
C ASP A 253 -20.79 -27.04 19.31
N ASN A 254 -21.59 -26.71 20.33
CA ASN A 254 -21.30 -26.72 21.77
C ASN A 254 -19.94 -26.18 22.24
N HIS A 255 -19.92 -24.94 22.73
CA HIS A 255 -19.69 -24.62 24.15
C HIS A 255 -19.63 -23.10 24.33
N GLU A 256 -20.37 -22.60 25.32
CA GLU A 256 -20.17 -21.29 25.94
C GLU A 256 -18.72 -21.15 26.40
N ALA A 257 -17.87 -20.62 25.52
CA ALA A 257 -16.58 -20.06 25.89
C ALA A 257 -16.63 -18.63 25.37
N ALA A 258 -16.81 -17.70 26.31
CA ALA A 258 -16.76 -16.27 26.10
C ALA A 258 -15.61 -15.93 25.15
N SER A 259 -15.96 -15.58 23.91
CA SER A 259 -15.02 -14.96 23.01
C SER A 259 -14.75 -13.55 23.56
N ASP A 260 -13.71 -13.44 24.37
CA ASP A 260 -12.99 -12.18 24.59
C ASP A 260 -12.25 -11.76 23.31
N ALA A 261 -12.98 -11.75 22.18
CA ALA A 261 -12.70 -10.79 21.13
C ALA A 261 -13.09 -9.46 21.75
N VAL A 262 -12.10 -8.81 22.37
CA VAL A 262 -12.18 -7.44 22.87
C VAL A 262 -12.80 -6.63 21.76
N SER A 263 -14.11 -6.42 21.87
CA SER A 263 -14.81 -5.37 21.18
C SER A 263 -14.13 -4.13 21.69
N LEU A 264 -13.15 -3.62 20.93
CA LEU A 264 -12.47 -2.37 21.20
C LEU A 264 -13.57 -1.37 21.48
N ALA A 265 -13.71 -1.06 22.77
CA ALA A 265 -14.88 -0.42 23.33
C ALA A 265 -14.92 1.00 22.77
N THR A 266 -15.59 1.19 21.65
CA THR A 266 -16.07 2.49 21.20
C THR A 266 -17.31 2.80 22.02
N SER A 267 -17.10 2.98 23.33
CA SER A 267 -18.18 3.48 24.16
C SER A 267 -18.35 4.97 23.91
N ASN A 268 -19.60 5.38 23.75
CA ASN A 268 -19.97 6.78 23.60
C ASN A 268 -20.18 7.46 24.96
N LYS A 269 -19.84 6.80 26.08
CA LYS A 269 -19.99 7.36 27.42
C LYS A 269 -18.66 7.86 27.93
N VAL A 270 -18.50 9.17 28.03
CA VAL A 270 -17.28 9.83 28.53
C VAL A 270 -16.79 9.27 29.88
N ASN A 271 -17.70 8.76 30.72
CA ASN A 271 -17.39 8.26 32.06
C ASN A 271 -16.68 6.90 32.10
N ASP A 272 -16.58 6.16 30.99
CA ASP A 272 -15.83 4.91 30.95
C ASP A 272 -14.42 5.05 30.36
N LEU A 273 -14.01 6.28 30.05
CA LEU A 273 -12.63 6.58 29.69
C LEU A 273 -11.70 6.25 30.85
N ARG A 274 -10.77 5.33 30.60
CA ARG A 274 -9.72 4.92 31.56
C ARG A 274 -8.72 6.05 31.86
N ILE A 275 -8.64 7.04 30.98
CA ILE A 275 -7.75 8.21 31.10
C ILE A 275 -8.61 9.48 31.15
N GLY A 276 -8.36 10.32 32.16
CA GLY A 276 -8.98 11.64 32.23
C GLY A 276 -8.40 12.58 31.17
N VAL A 277 -9.22 13.52 30.70
CA VAL A 277 -8.83 14.50 29.66
C VAL A 277 -7.54 15.25 30.03
N ALA A 278 -7.39 15.69 31.28
CA ALA A 278 -6.19 16.41 31.72
C ALA A 278 -4.91 15.54 31.62
N SER A 279 -5.00 14.26 31.98
CA SER A 279 -3.87 13.33 31.84
C SER A 279 -3.53 13.07 30.38
N PHE A 280 -4.55 12.98 29.51
CA PHE A 280 -4.36 12.86 28.07
C PHE A 280 -3.66 14.11 27.48
N CYS A 281 -4.13 15.31 27.83
CA CYS A 281 -3.52 16.56 27.35
C CYS A 281 -2.06 16.72 27.74
N LYS A 282 -1.69 16.30 28.95
CA LYS A 282 -0.31 16.31 29.43
C LYS A 282 0.57 15.25 28.76
N ALA A 283 -0.01 14.09 28.41
CA ALA A 283 0.71 13.02 27.73
C ALA A 283 0.97 13.34 26.25
N PHE A 284 0.09 14.11 25.61
CA PHE A 284 0.18 14.48 24.20
C PHE A 284 0.18 16.01 24.04
N PRO A 285 1.31 16.70 24.21
CA PRO A 285 1.36 18.17 24.19
C PRO A 285 0.97 18.75 22.82
N TRP A 286 1.21 18.00 21.75
CA TRP A 286 0.94 18.38 20.36
C TRP A 286 -0.29 17.66 19.82
N HIS A 287 -1.47 17.97 20.38
CA HIS A 287 -2.74 17.50 19.84
C HIS A 287 -3.80 18.61 19.88
N PHE A 288 -4.78 18.49 19.00
CA PHE A 288 -6.00 19.29 19.05
C PHE A 288 -7.19 18.47 18.58
N ILE A 289 -8.38 18.81 19.05
CA ILE A 289 -9.64 18.19 18.63
C ILE A 289 -10.55 19.30 18.10
N THR A 290 -11.20 19.05 16.97
CA THR A 290 -12.21 19.96 16.40
C THR A 290 -13.57 19.30 16.35
N ASP A 291 -14.62 20.12 16.39
CA ASP A 291 -15.98 19.64 16.14
C ASP A 291 -16.33 19.67 14.64
N LYS A 292 -17.56 19.26 14.30
CA LYS A 292 -18.07 19.27 12.91
C LYS A 292 -18.16 20.66 12.27
N ARG A 293 -18.01 21.73 13.05
CA ARG A 293 -17.98 23.13 12.60
C ARG A 293 -16.55 23.66 12.49
N LEU A 294 -15.55 22.77 12.68
CA LEU A 294 -14.12 23.08 12.70
C LEU A 294 -13.73 24.00 13.87
N GLU A 295 -14.52 24.02 14.95
CA GLU A 295 -14.20 24.77 16.18
C GLU A 295 -13.29 23.91 17.07
N LEU A 296 -12.20 24.49 17.58
CA LEU A 296 -11.27 23.81 18.49
C LEU A 296 -11.97 23.56 19.84
N VAL A 297 -12.09 22.29 20.23
CA VAL A 297 -12.74 21.86 21.49
C VAL A 297 -11.76 21.38 22.54
N GLN A 298 -10.55 20.98 22.16
CA GLN A 298 -9.50 20.53 23.08
C GLN A 298 -8.11 20.82 22.50
N LEU A 299 -7.16 21.16 23.37
CA LEU A 299 -5.75 21.40 23.04
C LEU A 299 -4.84 20.68 24.05
N GLY A 300 -3.67 20.25 23.58
CA GLY A 300 -2.58 19.77 24.42
C GLY A 300 -2.00 20.85 25.32
N THR A 301 -1.48 20.42 26.47
CA THR A 301 -0.87 21.28 27.49
C THR A 301 0.57 20.88 27.73
#